data_AF-A0A6P0YI74-F1
#
_entry.id   AF-A0A6P0YI74-F1
#
_cell.length_a   1.000
_cell.length_b   1.000
_cell.length_c   1.000
_cell.angle_alpha   90.00
_cell.angle_beta   90.00
_cell.angle_gamma   90.00
#
_symmetry.space_group_name_H-M   'P 1'
#
loop_
_entity.id
_entity.type
_entity.pdbx_description
1 polymer ?
#
loop_
_entity_poly.entity_id
_entity_poly.type
_entity_poly.pdbx_seq_one_letter_code
_entity_poly.pdbx_strand_id
1 'polypeptide(L)'
;CFPSEGSAIKQTFLANAGDVLTFDFNFLTDECTPFAVENGECEPEDIFNDFSFVSISGDGLDNPFLKILANTSSDFVASNTIFFDETEYKSISYVIPETGTYTLGFGVADAEDFAFLSGLLVDNVTLTASASTPEPTTTLGLFATAFGALSLLKRQRK
;
A
#
# COMPACT_ATOMS: atom_id res chain seq x y z
N CYS A 1 -10.14 9.06 16.94
CA CYS A 1 -9.49 10.36 17.03
C CYS A 1 -9.87 11.20 15.81
N PHE A 2 -10.09 12.51 15.94
CA PHE A 2 -10.31 13.42 14.81
C PHE A 2 -9.00 14.18 14.54
N PRO A 3 -8.50 14.22 13.30
CA PRO A 3 -7.31 15.02 13.00
C PRO A 3 -7.64 16.51 13.16
N SER A 4 -6.83 17.21 13.94
CA SER A 4 -6.96 18.65 14.18
C SER A 4 -6.33 19.43 13.03
N GLU A 5 -5.13 19.01 12.63
CA GLU A 5 -4.34 19.59 11.56
C GLU A 5 -3.64 18.49 10.75
N GLY A 6 -3.16 18.81 9.55
CA GLY A 6 -2.44 17.82 8.75
C GLY A 6 -2.08 18.30 7.36
N SER A 7 -1.20 17.53 6.73
CA SER A 7 -0.79 17.74 5.34
C SER A 7 -0.86 16.45 4.56
N ALA A 8 -1.13 16.54 3.26
CA ALA A 8 -1.17 15.39 2.39
C ALA A 8 -0.70 15.74 0.98
N ILE A 9 -0.06 14.78 0.33
CA ILE A 9 0.32 14.83 -1.09
C ILE A 9 -0.26 13.60 -1.80
N LYS A 10 -0.63 13.75 -3.06
CA LYS A 10 -1.14 12.65 -3.87
C LYS A 10 -0.65 12.70 -5.31
N GLN A 11 -0.59 11.53 -5.93
CA GLN A 11 -0.25 11.37 -7.34
C GLN A 11 -1.09 10.26 -7.97
N THR A 12 -1.58 10.53 -9.18
CA THR A 12 -2.30 9.56 -9.99
C THR A 12 -1.34 8.91 -11.00
N PHE A 13 -1.45 7.59 -11.19
CA PHE A 13 -0.63 6.81 -12.10
C PHE A 13 -1.42 5.65 -12.72
N LEU A 14 -0.92 5.14 -13.85
CA LEU A 14 -1.43 3.92 -14.48
C LEU A 14 -0.57 2.73 -14.04
N ALA A 15 -1.21 1.60 -13.78
CA ALA A 15 -0.52 0.36 -13.45
C ALA A 15 -1.27 -0.85 -14.00
N ASN A 16 -0.53 -1.94 -14.22
CA ASN A 16 -1.08 -3.22 -14.62
C ASN A 16 -1.24 -4.14 -13.41
N ALA A 17 -2.18 -5.08 -13.51
CA ALA A 17 -2.31 -6.17 -12.55
C ALA A 17 -0.96 -6.88 -12.37
N GLY A 18 -0.54 -7.02 -11.11
CA GLY A 18 0.73 -7.61 -10.72
C GLY A 18 1.87 -6.62 -10.54
N ASP A 19 1.81 -5.39 -11.08
CA ASP A 19 2.86 -4.38 -10.84
C ASP A 19 3.05 -4.15 -9.33
N VAL A 20 4.27 -3.84 -8.90
CA VAL A 20 4.60 -3.66 -7.49
C VAL A 20 4.98 -2.20 -7.24
N LEU A 21 4.17 -1.52 -6.45
CA LEU A 21 4.47 -0.19 -5.92
C LEU A 21 5.29 -0.34 -4.63
N THR A 22 6.45 0.31 -4.58
CA THR A 22 7.29 0.40 -3.38
C THR A 22 7.59 1.84 -3.03
N PHE A 23 7.79 2.11 -1.75
CA PHE A 23 8.30 3.39 -1.26
C PHE A 23 8.94 3.21 0.12
N ASP A 24 9.81 4.14 0.46
CA ASP A 24 10.42 4.27 1.78
C ASP A 24 9.81 5.47 2.51
N PHE A 25 9.64 5.38 3.83
CA PHE A 25 9.09 6.44 4.65
C PHE A 25 9.83 6.58 5.98
N ASN A 26 9.87 7.80 6.53
CA ASN A 26 10.35 8.08 7.88
C ASN A 26 9.40 9.08 8.54
N PHE A 27 8.87 8.74 9.71
CA PHE A 27 7.99 9.61 10.49
C PHE A 27 8.83 10.40 11.49
N LEU A 28 8.59 11.71 11.53
CA LEU A 28 9.32 12.69 12.32
C LEU A 28 8.33 13.35 13.28
N THR A 29 8.74 13.63 14.51
CA THR A 29 7.85 14.29 15.47
C THR A 29 8.63 15.10 16.51
N ASP A 30 8.04 16.23 16.92
CA ASP A 30 8.41 16.98 18.13
C ASP A 30 7.55 16.60 19.34
N GLU A 31 6.59 15.68 19.14
CA GLU A 31 5.70 15.26 20.22
C GLU A 31 6.42 14.39 21.26
N CYS A 32 5.85 14.27 22.46
CA CYS A 32 6.31 13.30 23.42
C CYS A 32 6.19 11.88 22.86
N THR A 33 7.28 11.12 22.90
CA THR A 33 7.34 9.72 22.48
C THR A 33 7.74 8.81 23.66
N PRO A 34 7.50 7.49 23.58
CA PRO A 34 8.07 6.56 24.56
C PRO A 34 9.58 6.67 24.72
N PHE A 35 10.30 7.05 23.66
CA PHE A 35 11.75 7.29 23.68
C PHE A 35 12.09 8.56 24.48
N ALA A 36 11.37 9.66 24.26
CA ALA A 36 11.51 10.89 25.04
C ALA A 36 11.18 10.68 26.53
N VAL A 37 10.16 9.88 26.84
CA VAL A 37 9.83 9.47 28.22
C VAL A 37 10.98 8.68 28.86
N GLU A 38 11.56 7.70 28.15
CA GLU A 38 12.70 6.92 28.68
C GLU A 38 13.92 7.82 28.98
N ASN A 39 14.11 8.87 28.18
CA ASN A 39 15.17 9.86 28.38
C ASN A 39 14.84 10.95 29.42
N GLY A 40 13.62 10.95 29.98
CA GLY A 40 13.17 11.90 30.99
C GLY A 40 12.88 13.30 30.44
N GLU A 41 12.49 13.41 29.18
CA GLU A 41 12.20 14.67 28.49
C GLU A 41 10.74 15.12 28.62
N CYS A 42 9.82 14.16 28.77
CA CYS A 42 8.39 14.37 28.97
C CYS A 42 7.77 13.25 29.83
N GLU A 43 6.53 13.41 30.25
CA GLU A 43 5.81 12.40 31.03
C GLU A 43 4.92 11.52 30.13
N PRO A 44 4.62 10.25 30.50
CA PRO A 44 3.83 9.34 29.67
C PRO A 44 2.42 9.86 29.30
N GLU A 45 1.82 10.70 30.14
CA GLU A 45 0.53 11.34 29.88
C GLU A 45 0.56 12.42 28.79
N ASP A 46 1.75 12.89 28.40
CA ASP A 46 1.93 13.91 27.38
C ASP A 46 2.02 13.32 25.96
N ILE A 47 1.85 12.00 25.77
CA ILE A 47 1.91 11.37 24.44
C ILE A 47 0.57 11.54 23.71
N PHE A 48 0.56 12.39 22.68
CA PHE A 48 -0.59 12.55 21.76
C PHE A 48 -0.40 11.77 20.47
N ASN A 49 -1.47 11.15 19.95
CA ASN A 49 -1.37 10.17 18.85
C ASN A 49 -1.32 10.83 17.46
N ASP A 50 -0.28 11.61 17.18
CA ASP A 50 0.03 12.02 15.81
C ASP A 50 0.37 10.81 14.96
N PHE A 51 -0.06 10.82 13.70
CA PHE A 51 0.13 9.66 12.83
C PHE A 51 0.36 10.05 11.37
N SER A 52 1.09 9.17 10.69
CA SER A 52 1.25 9.18 9.24
C SER A 52 0.54 8.00 8.60
N PHE A 53 0.10 8.17 7.36
CA PHE A 53 -0.65 7.15 6.63
C PHE A 53 -0.38 7.19 5.13
N VAL A 54 -0.64 6.06 4.48
CA VAL A 54 -0.71 5.92 3.03
C VAL A 54 -2.11 5.50 2.62
N SER A 55 -2.59 6.03 1.50
CA SER A 55 -3.79 5.57 0.82
C SER A 55 -3.51 5.22 -0.63
N ILE A 56 -4.14 4.16 -1.13
CA ILE A 56 -4.16 3.81 -2.56
C ILE A 56 -5.61 3.54 -2.94
N SER A 57 -6.15 4.40 -3.78
CA SER A 57 -7.51 4.26 -4.34
C SER A 57 -7.41 4.10 -5.85
N GLY A 58 -8.28 3.32 -6.48
CA GLY A 58 -8.29 3.18 -7.92
C GLY A 58 -9.54 2.46 -8.42
N ASP A 59 -9.77 2.51 -9.73
CA ASP A 59 -10.97 1.94 -10.35
C ASP A 59 -11.07 0.41 -10.18
N GLY A 60 -9.92 -0.26 -10.01
CA GLY A 60 -9.82 -1.70 -9.77
C GLY A 60 -9.87 -2.11 -8.29
N LEU A 61 -10.30 -1.21 -7.40
CA LEU A 61 -10.42 -1.49 -5.97
C LEU A 61 -11.85 -1.24 -5.47
N ASP A 62 -12.47 -2.26 -4.87
CA ASP A 62 -13.77 -2.10 -4.19
C ASP A 62 -13.69 -1.09 -3.03
N ASN A 63 -12.52 -1.01 -2.37
CA ASN A 63 -12.23 -0.07 -1.30
C ASN A 63 -10.78 0.43 -1.40
N PRO A 64 -10.51 1.69 -1.03
CA PRO A 64 -9.14 2.18 -0.97
C PRO A 64 -8.33 1.36 0.03
N PHE A 65 -7.10 0.98 -0.36
CA PHE A 65 -6.11 0.55 0.60
C PHE A 65 -5.74 1.74 1.48
N LEU A 66 -5.84 1.58 2.79
CA LEU A 66 -5.48 2.61 3.77
C LEU A 66 -4.65 1.95 4.88
N LYS A 67 -3.50 2.52 5.18
CA LYS A 67 -2.60 1.98 6.20
C LYS A 67 -1.92 3.10 6.98
N ILE A 68 -1.93 2.99 8.31
CA ILE A 68 -1.06 3.79 9.19
C ILE A 68 0.38 3.34 8.96
N LEU A 69 1.27 4.30 8.69
CA LEU A 69 2.70 4.07 8.46
C LEU A 69 3.44 4.05 9.80
N ALA A 70 3.23 5.08 10.62
CA ALA A 70 3.73 5.21 11.99
C ALA A 70 2.87 6.21 12.78
N ASN A 71 3.06 6.22 14.09
CA ASN A 71 2.49 7.19 15.03
C ASN A 71 3.47 7.47 16.19
N THR A 72 3.15 8.39 17.08
CA THR A 72 3.98 8.75 18.26
C THR A 72 4.20 7.62 19.27
N SER A 73 3.45 6.52 19.16
CA SER A 73 3.70 5.28 19.92
C SER A 73 4.58 4.27 19.19
N SER A 74 5.20 4.63 18.07
CA SER A 74 6.15 3.79 17.34
C SER A 74 7.52 3.72 18.03
N ASP A 75 8.42 2.90 17.50
CA ASP A 75 9.82 2.90 17.93
C ASP A 75 10.55 4.12 17.32
N PHE A 76 11.21 4.91 18.17
CA PHE A 76 11.91 6.15 17.81
C PHE A 76 13.40 6.14 18.20
N VAL A 77 14.14 7.00 17.52
CA VAL A 77 15.49 7.46 17.85
C VAL A 77 15.56 8.97 17.73
N ALA A 78 16.56 9.61 18.33
CA ALA A 78 16.79 11.04 18.16
C ALA A 78 17.03 11.39 16.68
N SER A 79 16.32 12.40 16.17
CA SER A 79 16.44 12.86 14.79
C SER A 79 17.62 13.80 14.58
N ASN A 80 18.21 13.76 13.38
CA ASN A 80 19.22 14.74 12.94
C ASN A 80 18.60 15.91 12.16
N THR A 81 17.28 16.06 12.19
CA THR A 81 16.55 17.11 11.47
C THR A 81 16.19 18.26 12.41
N ILE A 82 15.19 19.06 12.06
CA ILE A 82 14.61 20.06 12.98
C ILE A 82 13.66 19.42 14.01
N PHE A 83 13.25 18.17 13.78
CA PHE A 83 12.39 17.43 14.69
C PHE A 83 13.20 16.78 15.82
N PHE A 84 12.57 16.48 16.95
CA PHE A 84 13.22 15.79 18.07
C PHE A 84 13.48 14.31 17.78
N ASP A 85 12.45 13.59 17.35
CA ASP A 85 12.48 12.13 17.21
C ASP A 85 12.10 11.66 15.80
N GLU A 86 12.66 10.52 15.38
CA GLU A 86 12.35 9.87 14.10
C GLU A 86 12.26 8.34 14.18
N THR A 87 11.49 7.74 13.28
CA THR A 87 11.31 6.27 13.24
C THR A 87 12.36 5.51 12.43
N GLU A 88 13.34 6.24 11.88
CA GLU A 88 14.19 5.83 10.77
C GLU A 88 13.38 5.44 9.51
N TYR A 89 14.08 5.19 8.40
CA TYR A 89 13.45 4.77 7.16
C TYR A 89 12.93 3.33 7.21
N LYS A 90 11.68 3.14 6.81
CA LYS A 90 10.99 1.85 6.67
C LYS A 90 10.41 1.72 5.26
N SER A 91 10.33 0.50 4.72
CA SER A 91 9.83 0.26 3.36
C SER A 91 8.43 -0.35 3.34
N ILE A 92 7.61 0.06 2.37
CA ILE A 92 6.30 -0.55 2.06
C ILE A 92 6.33 -1.09 0.63
N SER A 93 5.62 -2.22 0.44
CA SER A 93 5.37 -2.82 -0.87
C SER A 93 3.87 -3.11 -1.01
N TYR A 94 3.30 -2.75 -2.15
CA TYR A 94 1.90 -2.99 -2.51
C TYR A 94 1.81 -3.56 -3.92
N VAL A 95 1.16 -4.72 -4.07
CA VAL A 95 0.92 -5.33 -5.37
C VAL A 95 -0.38 -4.82 -5.94
N ILE A 96 -0.33 -4.30 -7.17
CA ILE A 96 -1.48 -3.80 -7.91
C ILE A 96 -2.38 -4.99 -8.26
N PRO A 97 -3.63 -5.07 -7.77
CA PRO A 97 -4.47 -6.24 -7.98
C PRO A 97 -5.05 -6.29 -9.40
N GLU A 98 -5.40 -5.14 -9.97
CA GLU A 98 -6.06 -5.03 -11.27
C GLU A 98 -5.44 -3.93 -12.13
N THR A 99 -5.47 -4.07 -13.45
CA THR A 99 -5.00 -3.02 -14.37
C THR A 99 -5.94 -1.82 -14.32
N GLY A 100 -5.41 -0.62 -14.07
CA GLY A 100 -6.25 0.56 -13.98
C GLY A 100 -5.49 1.84 -13.63
N THR A 101 -6.28 2.88 -13.34
CA THR A 101 -5.78 4.17 -12.83
C THR A 101 -5.86 4.16 -11.31
N TYR A 102 -4.74 4.48 -10.67
CA TYR A 102 -4.60 4.53 -9.22
C TYR A 102 -4.19 5.93 -8.77
N THR A 103 -4.60 6.30 -7.56
CA THR A 103 -4.13 7.49 -6.85
C THR A 103 -3.48 7.04 -5.55
N LEU A 104 -2.19 7.29 -5.44
CA LEU A 104 -1.39 7.14 -4.23
C LEU A 104 -1.43 8.45 -3.45
N GLY A 105 -1.76 8.38 -2.17
CA GLY A 105 -1.75 9.49 -1.23
C GLY A 105 -0.90 9.19 -0.02
N PHE A 106 -0.14 10.17 0.44
CA PHE A 106 0.57 10.16 1.71
C PHE A 106 0.05 11.30 2.58
N GLY A 107 -0.04 11.08 3.88
CA GLY A 107 -0.46 12.11 4.80
C GLY A 107 0.17 11.97 6.18
N VAL A 108 0.23 13.09 6.88
CA VAL A 108 0.56 13.20 8.30
C VAL A 108 -0.49 14.09 8.95
N ALA A 109 -0.94 13.70 10.13
CA ALA A 109 -1.96 14.41 10.88
C ALA A 109 -1.55 14.54 12.34
N ASP A 110 -1.75 15.75 12.84
CA ASP A 110 -1.81 16.06 14.27
C ASP A 110 -3.16 15.58 14.80
N ALA A 111 -3.12 14.84 15.91
CA ALA A 111 -4.31 14.36 16.58
C ALA A 111 -4.36 14.80 18.04
N GLU A 112 -5.56 15.20 18.48
CA GLU A 112 -5.93 15.46 19.89
C GLU A 112 -5.59 16.86 20.41
N ASP A 113 -4.51 17.48 19.95
CA ASP A 113 -4.23 18.88 20.25
C ASP A 113 -3.79 19.71 19.03
N PHE A 114 -2.99 20.75 19.24
CA PHE A 114 -2.45 21.67 18.22
C PHE A 114 -0.97 22.01 18.54
N ALA A 115 -0.34 21.25 19.42
CA ALA A 115 0.98 21.49 19.94
C ALA A 115 1.96 20.51 19.30
N PHE A 116 3.21 20.97 19.16
CA PHE A 116 4.27 20.21 18.51
C PHE A 116 3.98 19.89 17.05
N LEU A 117 5.01 19.51 16.30
CA LEU A 117 4.91 19.32 14.86
C LEU A 117 5.26 17.87 14.54
N SER A 118 4.51 17.30 13.59
CA SER A 118 4.82 16.01 13.00
C SER A 118 5.06 16.14 11.50
N GLY A 119 5.97 15.30 11.00
CA GLY A 119 6.42 15.29 9.62
C GLY A 119 6.47 13.88 9.03
N LEU A 120 6.36 13.79 7.71
CA LEU A 120 6.53 12.55 6.97
C LEU A 120 7.50 12.78 5.82
N LEU A 121 8.62 12.07 5.84
CA LEU A 121 9.50 11.94 4.68
C LEU A 121 9.07 10.73 3.87
N VAL A 122 9.00 10.88 2.55
CA VAL A 122 8.72 9.80 1.60
C VAL A 122 9.81 9.83 0.54
N ASP A 123 10.40 8.68 0.26
CA ASP A 123 11.46 8.53 -0.74
C ASP A 123 11.29 7.24 -1.55
N ASN A 124 12.05 7.10 -2.64
CA ASN A 124 12.17 5.88 -3.43
C ASN A 124 10.83 5.31 -3.95
N VAL A 125 9.88 6.19 -4.25
CA VAL A 125 8.56 5.80 -4.78
C VAL A 125 8.72 5.23 -6.18
N THR A 126 8.53 3.92 -6.32
CA THR A 126 8.82 3.19 -7.56
C THR A 126 7.68 2.24 -7.90
N LEU A 127 7.28 2.21 -9.18
CA LEU A 127 6.38 1.18 -9.72
C LEU A 127 7.21 0.22 -10.59
N THR A 128 7.33 -1.03 -10.16
CA THR A 128 8.05 -2.08 -10.88
C THR A 128 7.07 -2.98 -11.60
N ALA A 129 7.26 -3.16 -12.91
CA ALA A 129 6.41 -4.03 -13.70
C ALA A 129 6.56 -5.50 -13.25
N SER A 130 5.45 -6.20 -13.06
CA SER A 130 5.54 -7.66 -12.93
C SER A 130 5.88 -8.26 -14.28
N ALA A 131 6.87 -9.16 -14.32
CA ALA A 131 7.18 -9.89 -15.52
C ALA A 131 5.92 -10.61 -16.00
N SER A 132 5.44 -10.30 -17.20
CA SER A 132 4.33 -11.04 -17.80
C SER A 132 4.76 -12.49 -17.94
N THR A 133 4.24 -13.39 -17.10
CA THR A 133 4.32 -14.82 -17.38
C THR A 133 3.64 -15.03 -18.73
N PRO A 134 4.34 -15.51 -19.78
CA PRO A 134 3.70 -15.84 -21.03
C PRO A 134 2.61 -16.87 -20.72
N GLU A 135 1.35 -16.54 -21.02
CA GLU A 135 0.26 -17.51 -21.03
C GLU A 135 0.75 -18.74 -21.81
N PRO A 136 0.69 -19.97 -21.26
CA PRO A 136 1.03 -21.14 -22.04
C PRO A 136 0.08 -21.14 -23.22
N THR A 137 0.63 -21.04 -24.43
CA THR A 137 -0.15 -21.08 -25.67
C THR A 137 -0.91 -22.40 -25.66
N THR A 138 -2.19 -22.38 -25.28
CA THR A 138 -3.06 -23.55 -25.37
C THR A 138 -3.36 -23.74 -26.84
N THR A 139 -2.39 -24.29 -27.54
CA THR A 139 -2.56 -24.87 -28.86
C THR A 139 -3.31 -26.18 -28.66
N LEU A 140 -4.57 -26.11 -28.22
CA LEU A 140 -5.47 -27.25 -28.32
C LEU A 140 -5.86 -27.36 -29.79
N GLY A 141 -4.99 -28.04 -30.54
CA GLY A 141 -5.16 -28.31 -31.95
C GLY A 141 -6.53 -28.92 -32.21
N LEU A 142 -7.32 -28.20 -33.01
CA LEU A 142 -8.41 -28.73 -33.82
C LEU A 142 -7.90 -29.95 -34.60
N PHE A 143 -8.26 -31.15 -34.15
CA PHE A 143 -8.44 -32.28 -35.07
C PHE A 143 -9.94 -32.53 -35.20
N ALA A 144 -10.60 -31.69 -36.00
CA ALA A 144 -11.85 -32.05 -36.62
C ALA A 144 -11.52 -32.87 -37.89
N THR A 145 -12.01 -34.11 -38.00
CA THR A 145 -12.93 -34.57 -39.07
C THR A 145 -12.99 -36.09 -39.23
N ALA A 146 -14.24 -36.57 -39.37
CA ALA A 146 -14.71 -37.67 -40.22
C ALA A 146 -14.38 -39.14 -39.85
N PHE A 147 -15.24 -39.74 -39.02
CA PHE A 147 -15.78 -41.07 -39.35
C PHE A 147 -17.31 -40.98 -39.40
N GLY A 148 -17.84 -41.33 -40.57
CA GLY A 148 -19.17 -40.97 -41.04
C GLY A 148 -20.33 -41.70 -40.37
N ALA A 149 -21.48 -41.07 -40.50
CA ALA A 149 -22.79 -41.68 -40.30
C ALA A 149 -23.02 -42.78 -41.34
N LEU A 150 -23.28 -44.00 -40.87
CA LEU A 150 -24.10 -44.99 -41.58
C LEU A 150 -25.15 -45.50 -40.60
N SER A 151 -26.30 -44.86 -40.68
CA SER A 151 -27.56 -45.33 -40.13
C SER A 151 -28.08 -46.55 -40.90
N LEU A 152 -28.75 -47.45 -40.17
CA LEU A 152 -29.72 -48.48 -40.61
C LEU A 152 -29.14 -49.83 -41.11
N LEU A 153 -29.37 -50.89 -40.32
CA LEU A 153 -30.48 -51.82 -40.60
C LEU A 153 -30.69 -52.82 -39.45
N LYS A 154 -31.83 -52.64 -38.79
CA LYS A 154 -32.49 -53.62 -37.93
C LYS A 154 -32.85 -54.84 -38.79
N ARG A 155 -32.38 -56.05 -38.45
CA ARG A 155 -33.04 -57.28 -38.91
C ARG A 155 -32.90 -58.41 -37.89
N GLN A 156 -34.03 -58.75 -37.27
CA GLN A 156 -34.22 -59.99 -36.52
C GLN A 156 -34.22 -61.22 -37.46
N ARG A 157 -33.76 -62.36 -36.92
CA ARG A 157 -34.13 -63.79 -37.17
C ARG A 157 -32.89 -64.64 -36.85
N LYS A 158 -32.93 -65.76 -36.12
CA LYS A 158 -33.97 -66.68 -35.63
C LYS A 158 -33.57 -67.14 -34.24
#